data_AF-A0A971LCA0-F1
#
_entry.id   AF-A0A971LCA0-F1
#
_cell.length_a   1.000
_cell.length_b   1.000
_cell.length_c   1.000
_cell.angle_alpha   90.00
_cell.angle_beta   90.00
_cell.angle_gamma   90.00
#
_symmetry.space_group_name_H-M   'P 1'
#
loop_
_entity.id
_entity.type
_entity.pdbx_description
1 polymer ?
#
loop_
_entity_poly.entity_id
_entity_poly.type
_entity_poly.pdbx_seq_one_letter_code
_entity_poly.pdbx_strand_id
1 'polypeptide(L)'
;KTFHGTYEEFLAQKDAAAGQKGEEEIQAQISLLENRLAEIVGRLALASPKDDLEALDEEYHAVLGELKRLKGTNAGLGETEKNTG
;
A
#
# COMPACT_ATOMS: atom_id res chain seq x y z
N LYS A 1 5.94 19.15 -4.36
CA LYS A 1 5.23 19.26 -3.06
C LYS A 1 5.35 17.89 -2.40
N THR A 2 6.32 17.71 -1.51
CA THR A 2 6.64 16.41 -0.89
C THR A 2 5.59 16.12 0.18
N PHE A 3 4.93 14.97 0.12
CA PHE A 3 3.95 14.55 1.10
C PHE A 3 4.69 14.15 2.39
N HIS A 4 4.44 14.87 3.48
CA HIS A 4 5.08 14.67 4.80
C HIS A 4 4.13 13.96 5.78
N GLY A 5 3.16 13.19 5.27
CA GLY A 5 2.14 12.58 6.11
C GLY A 5 2.60 11.27 6.74
N THR A 6 2.41 11.10 8.05
CA THR A 6 2.61 9.81 8.72
C THR A 6 1.58 8.79 8.25
N TYR A 7 1.84 7.49 8.47
CA TYR A 7 0.89 6.41 8.13
C TYR A 7 -0.48 6.62 8.82
N GLU A 8 -0.48 7.21 10.02
CA GLU A 8 -1.69 7.55 10.78
C GLU A 8 -2.49 8.67 10.13
N GLU A 9 -1.82 9.71 9.60
CA GLU A 9 -2.49 10.80 8.88
C GLU A 9 -3.10 10.31 7.56
N PHE A 10 -2.47 9.32 6.92
CA PHE A 10 -3.03 8.63 5.76
C PHE A 10 -4.30 7.85 6.12
N LEU A 11 -4.29 7.09 7.22
CA LEU A 11 -5.47 6.36 7.69
C LEU A 11 -6.62 7.30 8.07
N ALA A 12 -6.33 8.43 8.72
CA ALA A 12 -7.33 9.44 9.06
C ALA A 12 -8.00 10.07 7.82
N GLN A 13 -7.25 10.20 6.72
CA GLN A 13 -7.79 10.72 5.45
C GLN A 13 -8.60 9.65 4.68
N LYS A 14 -8.36 8.36 4.94
CA LYS A 14 -9.05 7.22 4.33
C LYS A 14 -10.55 7.18 4.68
N ASP A 15 -10.92 7.57 5.90
CA ASP A 15 -12.31 7.52 6.37
C ASP A 15 -13.17 8.66 5.81
N ALA A 16 -12.56 9.79 5.44
CA ALA A 16 -13.27 10.93 4.84
C ALA A 16 -13.56 10.74 3.34
N ALA A 17 -12.81 9.89 2.64
CA ALA A 17 -12.83 9.75 1.17
C ALA A 17 -13.59 8.50 0.66
N ALA A 18 -14.31 7.78 1.52
CA ALA A 18 -14.95 6.50 1.20
C ALA A 18 -16.05 6.57 0.10
N GLY A 19 -16.42 7.76 -0.38
CA GLY A 19 -17.48 7.94 -1.37
C GLY A 19 -17.07 7.79 -2.83
N GLN A 20 -15.88 8.24 -3.23
CA GLN A 20 -15.48 8.34 -4.65
C GLN A 20 -13.94 8.38 -4.80
N LYS A 21 -13.23 7.26 -4.57
CA LYS A 21 -11.79 7.21 -4.88
C LYS A 21 -11.62 7.19 -6.41
N GLY A 22 -11.13 8.28 -6.98
CA GLY A 22 -10.76 8.35 -8.40
C GLY A 22 -9.53 7.50 -8.71
N GLU A 23 -9.35 7.11 -9.97
CA GLU A 23 -8.21 6.31 -10.45
C GLU A 23 -6.85 6.95 -10.08
N GLU A 24 -6.75 8.28 -10.13
CA GLU A 24 -5.57 9.04 -9.73
C GLU A 24 -5.24 8.88 -8.24
N GLU A 25 -6.24 8.85 -7.36
CA GLU A 25 -6.03 8.67 -5.92
C GLU A 25 -5.60 7.25 -5.57
N ILE A 26 -6.13 6.25 -6.30
CA ILE A 26 -5.71 4.85 -6.18
C ILE A 26 -4.25 4.72 -6.63
N GLN A 27 -3.88 5.36 -7.75
CA GLN A 27 -2.52 5.32 -8.26
C GLN A 27 -1.53 6.03 -7.34
N ALA A 28 -1.92 7.15 -6.73
CA ALA A 28 -1.13 7.85 -5.72
C ALA A 28 -0.91 6.97 -4.47
N GLN A 29 -1.95 6.28 -4.01
CA GLN A 29 -1.87 5.32 -2.90
C GLN A 29 -0.92 4.15 -3.21
N ILE A 30 -1.02 3.58 -4.41
CA ILE A 30 -0.11 2.51 -4.86
C ILE A 30 1.34 3.01 -4.85
N SER A 31 1.60 4.18 -5.42
CA SER A 31 2.95 4.76 -5.49
C SER A 31 3.56 5.00 -4.10
N LEU A 32 2.75 5.45 -3.14
CA LEU A 32 3.21 5.66 -1.76
C LEU A 32 3.58 4.33 -1.09
N LEU A 33 2.72 3.31 -1.22
CA LEU A 33 2.95 2.01 -0.61
C LEU A 33 4.14 1.28 -1.25
N GLU A 34 4.37 1.44 -2.56
CA GLU A 34 5.55 0.90 -3.24
C GLU A 34 6.85 1.52 -2.72
N ASN A 35 6.87 2.84 -2.52
CA ASN A 35 8.01 3.52 -1.91
C ASN A 35 8.27 3.03 -0.48
N ARG A 36 7.20 2.88 0.32
CA ARG A 36 7.32 2.37 1.68
C ARG A 36 7.84 0.92 1.71
N LEU A 37 7.36 0.08 0.80
CA LEU A 37 7.85 -1.30 0.67
C LEU A 37 9.34 -1.35 0.32
N ALA A 38 9.80 -0.48 -0.59
CA ALA A 38 11.21 -0.37 -0.95
C ALA A 38 12.08 0.05 0.24
N GLU A 39 11.59 0.96 1.08
CA GLU A 39 12.26 1.35 2.32
C GLU A 39 12.38 0.17 3.30
N ILE A 40 11.27 -0.55 3.55
CA ILE A 40 11.26 -1.71 4.45
C ILE A 40 12.23 -2.79 3.96
N VAL A 41 12.22 -3.10 2.66
CA VAL A 41 13.16 -4.07 2.07
C VAL A 41 14.61 -3.60 2.21
N GLY A 42 14.87 -2.30 2.01
CA GLY A 42 16.20 -1.73 2.22
C GLY A 42 16.66 -1.85 3.67
N ARG A 43 15.76 -1.64 4.63
CA ARG A 43 16.04 -1.80 6.06
C ARG A 43 16.26 -3.26 6.42
N LEU A 44 15.42 -4.19 5.95
CA LEU A 44 15.61 -5.63 6.14
C LEU A 44 16.94 -6.12 5.56
N ALA A 45 17.36 -5.61 4.39
CA ALA A 45 18.61 -5.97 3.75
C ALA A 45 19.86 -5.48 4.53
N LEU A 46 19.72 -4.40 5.29
CA LEU A 46 20.79 -3.81 6.11
C LEU A 46 20.65 -4.12 7.60
N ALA A 47 19.58 -4.81 8.00
CA ALA A 47 19.24 -5.03 9.39
C ALA A 47 20.27 -5.95 10.06
N SER A 48 20.65 -5.56 11.26
CA SER A 48 21.45 -6.35 12.18
C SER A 48 20.54 -7.24 13.04
N PRO A 49 21.02 -8.38 13.58
CA PRO A 49 20.25 -9.22 14.49
C PRO A 49 19.76 -8.53 15.78
N LYS A 50 20.19 -7.28 16.03
CA LYS A 50 19.75 -6.43 17.15
C LYS A 50 18.60 -5.49 16.79
N ASP A 51 18.29 -5.36 15.51
CA ASP A 51 17.17 -4.57 15.04
C ASP A 51 15.87 -5.34 15.24
N ASP A 52 14.77 -4.61 15.35
CA ASP A 52 13.44 -5.18 15.51
C ASP A 52 12.93 -5.74 14.16
N LEU A 53 13.44 -6.92 13.83
CA LEU A 53 13.11 -7.65 12.60
C LEU A 53 11.63 -8.05 12.56
N GLU A 54 11.02 -8.31 13.73
CA GLU A 54 9.62 -8.70 13.85
C GLU A 54 8.72 -7.53 13.47
N ALA A 55 9.00 -6.33 13.99
CA ALA A 55 8.29 -5.12 13.58
C ALA A 55 8.43 -4.81 12.07
N LEU A 56 9.62 -5.02 11.50
CA LEU A 56 9.85 -4.83 10.05
C LEU A 56 9.08 -5.85 9.19
N ASP A 57 8.98 -7.10 9.65
CA ASP A 57 8.25 -8.16 8.95
C ASP A 57 6.73 -7.93 9.00
N GLU A 58 6.20 -7.54 10.16
CA GLU A 58 4.80 -7.14 10.31
C GLU A 58 4.43 -5.99 9.38
N GLU A 59 5.27 -4.95 9.33
CA GLU A 59 5.06 -3.80 8.46
C GLU A 59 5.14 -4.18 6.98
N TYR A 60 6.10 -5.03 6.59
CA TYR A 60 6.22 -5.57 5.24
C TYR A 60 4.93 -6.25 4.79
N HIS A 61 4.40 -7.15 5.62
CA HIS A 61 3.19 -7.91 5.31
C HIS A 61 1.95 -7.02 5.25
N ALA A 62 1.83 -6.01 6.12
CA ALA A 62 0.74 -5.04 6.10
C ALA A 62 0.73 -4.20 4.80
N VAL A 63 1.88 -3.64 4.42
CA VAL A 63 2.03 -2.83 3.20
C VAL A 63 1.75 -3.67 1.95
N LEU A 64 2.25 -4.90 1.91
CA LEU A 64 2.01 -5.83 0.80
C LEU A 64 0.53 -6.22 0.68
N GLY A 65 -0.15 -6.43 1.80
CA GLY A 65 -1.59 -6.71 1.83
C GLY A 65 -2.42 -5.56 1.24
N GLU A 66 -2.11 -4.33 1.62
CA GLU A 66 -2.82 -3.15 1.12
C GLU A 66 -2.54 -2.89 -0.37
N LEU A 67 -1.30 -3.11 -0.83
CA LEU A 67 -0.96 -3.08 -2.26
C LEU A 67 -1.77 -4.08 -3.07
N LYS A 68 -1.90 -5.31 -2.59
CA LYS A 68 -2.74 -6.34 -3.23
C LYS A 68 -4.20 -5.93 -3.27
N ARG A 69 -4.72 -5.33 -2.19
CA ARG A 69 -6.10 -4.84 -2.14
C ARG A 69 -6.35 -3.75 -3.16
N LEU A 70 -5.48 -2.75 -3.24
CA LEU A 70 -5.61 -1.63 -4.18
C LEU A 70 -5.44 -2.07 -5.63
N LYS A 71 -4.42 -2.90 -5.94
CA LYS A 71 -4.20 -3.42 -7.30
C LYS A 71 -5.26 -4.42 -7.73
N GLY A 72 -5.76 -5.26 -6.82
CA GLY A 72 -6.88 -6.17 -7.08
C GLY A 72 -8.19 -5.43 -7.30
N THR A 73 -8.42 -4.33 -6.57
CA THR A 73 -9.56 -3.42 -6.82
C THR A 73 -9.42 -2.73 -8.17
N ASN A 74 -8.19 -2.38 -8.58
CA ASN A 74 -7.92 -1.77 -9.90
C ASN A 74 -8.04 -2.78 -11.05
N ALA A 75 -7.65 -4.04 -10.84
CA ALA A 75 -7.81 -5.12 -11.82
C ALA A 75 -9.29 -5.48 -12.05
N GLY A 76 -10.14 -5.32 -11.04
CA GLY A 76 -11.59 -5.52 -11.15
C GLY A 76 -12.34 -4.50 -12.02
N LEU A 77 -11.68 -3.44 -12.49
CA LEU A 77 -12.21 -2.50 -13.49
C LEU A 77 -11.73 -2.81 -14.92
N GLY A 78 -10.87 -3.82 -15.10
CA GLY A 78 -10.34 -4.26 -16.40
C GLY A 78 -10.80 -5.65 -16.86
N GLU A 79 -11.47 -6.43 -16.01
CA GLU A 79 -11.92 -7.78 -16.33
C GLU A 79 -13.45 -7.94 -16.19
N THR A 80 -14.20 -7.14 -16.96
CA THR A 80 -15.44 -7.65 -17.53
C THR A 80 -15.07 -8.45 -18.77
N GLU A 81 -14.76 -9.74 -18.65
CA GLU A 81 -15.11 -10.71 -19.70
C GLU A 81 -14.89 -12.16 -19.25
N LYS A 82 -16.02 -12.89 -19.27
CA LYS A 82 -16.16 -14.33 -19.51
C LYS A 82 -15.82 -15.28 -18.37
N ASN A 83 -16.87 -15.68 -17.65
CA ASN A 83 -17.23 -17.10 -17.69
C ASN A 83 -18.74 -17.32 -17.45
N THR A 84 -19.51 -17.33 -18.54
CA THR A 84 -20.72 -18.14 -18.64
C THR A 84 -20.29 -19.50 -19.17
N GLY A 85 -20.46 -20.54 -18.36
CA GLY A 85 -20.22 -21.94 -18.70
C GLY A 85 -20.68 -22.85 -17.57
#